data_AF-A0A5R9ANG0-F1
#
_entry.id   AF-A0A5R9ANG0-F1
#
_cell.length_a   1.000
_cell.length_b   1.000
_cell.length_c   1.000
_cell.angle_alpha   90.00
_cell.angle_beta   90.00
_cell.angle_gamma   90.00
#
_symmetry.space_group_name_H-M   'P 1'
#
loop_
_entity.id
_entity.type
_entity.pdbx_description
1 polymer ?
#
loop_
_entity_poly.entity_id
_entity_poly.type
_entity_poly.pdbx_seq_one_letter_code
_entity_poly.pdbx_strand_id
1 'polypeptide(L)'
;METITTWKELTANTINEMGRTIMEAVPNIFGAVLILLIGWLITKIIILVLKRVLKFVKADKWTNALNEKVLSGKTSLKFDISKVILIFVKWILFLVFLIAAADIMKWEIVSQEVGNLMHYLPKLFSAIAVFMVGLYIANFVKKAIKGVFDSFDLRGAKLVSTLVFYIIAFIITVTALNQAGIETVIIRNNTTLILGGFVAAVAISFGLGSKDIVKDIIRTSYARKKFKIGQKVTYKNVSGTIEALESLTMDIRTEQGLLVVPIHKIMEEEILVTEDSK
;
A
#
# COMPACT_ATOMS: atom_id res chain seq x y z
N MET A 1 25.51 -57.76 50.66
CA MET A 1 25.84 -56.46 51.28
C MET A 1 26.50 -55.50 50.28
N GLU A 2 27.27 -55.97 49.30
CA GLU A 2 27.93 -55.13 48.29
C GLU A 2 26.98 -54.30 47.40
N THR A 3 25.81 -54.83 47.03
CA THR A 3 24.86 -54.09 46.19
C THR A 3 24.29 -52.86 46.90
N ILE A 4 23.98 -52.97 48.20
CA ILE A 4 23.44 -51.86 49.00
C ILE A 4 24.48 -50.74 49.17
N THR A 5 25.76 -51.08 49.29
CA THR A 5 26.84 -50.09 49.36
C THR A 5 27.06 -49.40 48.01
N THR A 6 26.98 -50.13 46.89
CA THR A 6 27.06 -49.53 45.55
C THR A 6 25.92 -48.55 45.27
N TRP A 7 24.68 -48.90 45.61
CA TRP A 7 23.54 -47.98 45.43
C TRP A 7 23.65 -46.72 46.29
N LYS A 8 24.16 -46.84 47.53
CA LYS A 8 24.43 -45.70 48.42
C LYS A 8 25.54 -44.79 47.88
N GLU A 9 26.62 -45.35 47.36
CA GLU A 9 27.70 -44.57 46.74
C GLU A 9 27.24 -43.89 45.46
N LEU A 10 26.50 -44.59 44.59
CA LEU A 10 25.95 -44.00 43.36
C LEU A 10 25.00 -42.84 43.66
N THR A 11 24.11 -42.97 44.64
CA THR A 11 23.20 -41.88 45.04
C THR A 11 23.96 -40.74 45.71
N ALA A 12 24.88 -41.01 46.62
CA ALA A 12 25.69 -39.96 47.27
C ALA A 12 26.56 -39.20 46.26
N ASN A 13 27.18 -39.90 45.31
CA ASN A 13 27.97 -39.30 44.24
C ASN A 13 27.08 -38.46 43.31
N THR A 14 25.89 -38.96 42.94
CA THR A 14 24.94 -38.18 42.12
C THR A 14 24.49 -36.90 42.85
N ILE A 15 24.18 -36.98 44.15
CA ILE A 15 23.78 -35.81 44.94
C ILE A 15 24.92 -34.79 45.06
N ASN A 16 26.16 -35.25 45.26
CA ASN A 16 27.33 -34.37 45.31
C ASN A 16 27.61 -33.71 43.95
N GLU A 17 27.48 -34.44 42.84
CA GLU A 17 27.62 -33.89 41.49
C GLU A 17 26.52 -32.87 41.16
N MET A 18 25.27 -33.13 41.57
CA MET A 18 24.17 -32.17 41.44
C MET A 18 24.42 -30.92 42.29
N GLY A 19 24.89 -31.08 43.54
CA GLY A 19 25.25 -29.99 44.43
C GLY A 19 26.38 -29.12 43.86
N ARG A 20 27.41 -29.74 43.30
CA ARG A 20 28.51 -29.05 42.62
C ARG A 20 28.01 -28.26 41.41
N THR A 21 27.18 -28.88 40.56
CA THR A 21 26.59 -28.22 39.39
C THR A 21 25.75 -27.00 39.79
N ILE A 22 24.99 -27.08 40.89
CA ILE A 22 24.21 -25.95 41.42
C ILE A 22 25.15 -24.84 41.92
N MET A 23 26.19 -25.17 42.68
CA MET A 23 27.16 -24.17 43.16
C MET A 23 27.91 -23.48 42.01
N GLU A 24 28.24 -24.22 40.95
CA GLU A 24 28.86 -23.68 39.73
C GLU A 24 27.92 -22.78 38.92
N ALA A 25 26.59 -22.97 39.06
CA ALA A 25 25.59 -22.13 38.41
C ALA A 25 25.37 -20.78 39.12
N VAL A 26 25.64 -20.69 40.43
CA VAL A 26 25.41 -19.46 41.22
C VAL A 26 26.15 -18.23 40.64
N PRO A 27 27.46 -18.29 40.33
CA PRO A 27 28.17 -17.17 39.71
C PRO A 27 27.59 -16.77 38.34
N ASN A 28 27.19 -17.76 37.53
CA ASN A 28 26.62 -17.51 36.19
C ASN A 28 25.25 -16.83 36.29
N ILE A 29 24.40 -17.26 37.23
CA ILE A 29 23.10 -16.63 37.51
C ILE A 29 23.31 -15.17 37.92
N PHE A 30 24.27 -14.91 38.81
CA PHE A 30 24.58 -13.55 39.22
C PHE A 30 25.06 -12.69 38.04
N GLY A 31 25.97 -13.21 37.22
CA GLY A 31 26.45 -12.54 36.01
C GLY A 31 25.33 -12.24 35.01
N ALA A 32 24.42 -13.19 34.79
CA ALA A 32 23.27 -13.04 33.90
C ALA A 32 22.29 -11.98 34.40
N VAL A 33 21.99 -11.95 35.71
CA VAL A 33 21.17 -10.90 36.31
C VAL A 33 21.85 -9.54 36.18
N LEU A 34 23.16 -9.46 36.44
CA LEU A 34 23.92 -8.21 36.34
C LEU A 34 23.90 -7.64 34.91
N ILE A 35 24.12 -8.47 33.89
CA ILE A 35 24.09 -8.01 32.50
C ILE A 35 22.69 -7.56 32.08
N LEU A 36 21.63 -8.23 32.55
CA LEU A 36 20.25 -7.82 32.27
C LEU A 36 19.91 -6.47 32.92
N LEU A 37 20.38 -6.22 34.14
CA LEU A 37 20.19 -4.95 34.82
C LEU A 37 20.93 -3.80 34.11
N ILE A 38 22.19 -4.03 33.74
CA ILE A 38 22.98 -3.07 32.96
C ILE A 38 22.30 -2.82 31.60
N GLY A 39 21.88 -3.89 30.92
CA GLY A 39 21.22 -3.81 29.63
C GLY A 39 19.89 -3.05 29.66
N TRP A 40 19.11 -3.24 30.72
CA TRP A 40 17.89 -2.46 30.95
C TRP A 40 18.19 -0.96 31.11
N LEU A 41 19.24 -0.60 31.86
CA LEU A 41 19.66 0.79 32.03
C LEU A 41 20.13 1.40 30.69
N ILE A 42 20.97 0.70 29.94
CA ILE A 42 21.43 1.10 28.61
C ILE A 42 20.24 1.32 27.67
N THR A 43 19.30 0.37 27.64
CA THR A 43 18.09 0.45 26.82
C THR A 43 17.28 1.70 27.15
N LYS A 44 17.12 2.01 28.45
CA LYS A 44 16.39 3.20 28.89
C LYS A 44 17.05 4.49 28.39
N ILE A 45 18.37 4.56 28.42
CA ILE A 45 19.16 5.70 27.91
C ILE A 45 18.98 5.84 26.40
N ILE A 46 19.16 4.75 25.64
CA ILE A 46 19.03 4.76 24.17
C ILE A 46 17.62 5.19 23.76
N ILE A 47 16.59 4.65 24.40
CA ILE A 47 15.19 5.01 24.11
C ILE A 47 14.90 6.48 24.44
N LEU A 48 15.51 7.04 25.49
CA LEU A 48 15.38 8.45 25.84
C LEU A 48 16.00 9.35 24.76
N VAL A 49 17.22 9.03 24.32
CA VAL A 49 17.90 9.76 23.23
C VAL A 49 17.10 9.65 21.93
N LEU A 50 16.66 8.45 21.57
CA LEU A 50 15.90 8.20 20.35
C LEU A 50 14.56 8.96 20.34
N LYS A 51 13.86 9.05 21.48
CA LYS A 51 12.67 9.89 21.60
C LYS A 51 12.95 11.36 21.28
N ARG A 52 14.09 11.90 21.72
CA ARG A 52 14.48 13.29 21.41
C ARG A 52 14.78 13.46 19.92
N VAL A 53 15.52 12.53 19.34
CA VAL A 53 15.83 12.53 17.90
C VAL A 53 14.55 12.46 17.05
N LEU A 54 13.63 11.54 17.35
CA LEU A 54 12.38 11.39 16.60
C LEU A 54 11.49 12.64 16.68
N LYS A 55 11.44 13.30 17.85
CA LYS A 55 10.76 14.60 18.00
C LYS A 55 11.42 15.69 17.18
N PHE A 56 12.75 15.75 17.16
CA PHE A 56 13.51 16.73 16.38
C PHE A 56 13.27 16.58 14.87
N VAL A 57 13.23 15.34 14.37
CA VAL A 57 12.95 15.02 12.96
C VAL A 57 11.47 15.23 12.58
N LYS A 58 10.61 15.62 13.54
CA LYS A 58 9.16 15.82 13.34
C LYS A 58 8.48 14.56 12.80
N ALA A 59 8.88 13.38 13.27
CA ALA A 59 8.22 12.11 12.93
C ALA A 59 6.71 12.13 13.21
N ASP A 60 6.28 12.95 14.18
CA ASP A 60 4.88 13.20 14.51
C ASP A 60 4.06 13.77 13.33
N LYS A 61 4.68 14.49 12.39
CA LYS A 61 4.00 14.97 11.16
C LYS A 61 3.56 13.82 10.27
N TRP A 62 4.37 12.77 10.17
CA TRP A 62 4.06 11.58 9.37
C TRP A 62 2.95 10.76 10.03
N THR A 63 3.02 10.61 11.35
CA THR A 63 1.97 10.02 12.19
C THR A 63 0.62 10.73 12.02
N ASN A 64 0.60 12.07 12.06
CA ASN A 64 -0.62 12.85 11.90
C ASN A 64 -1.18 12.77 10.47
N ALA A 65 -0.32 12.82 9.46
CA ALA A 65 -0.72 12.67 8.06
C ALA A 65 -1.35 11.29 7.78
N LEU A 66 -0.83 10.24 8.41
CA LEU A 66 -1.44 8.90 8.39
C LEU A 66 -2.81 8.90 9.07
N ASN A 67 -2.90 9.36 10.32
CA ASN A 67 -4.12 9.23 11.11
C ASN A 67 -5.27 10.11 10.61
N GLU A 68 -5.01 11.37 10.31
CA GLU A 68 -6.04 12.31 9.85
C GLU A 68 -6.56 11.94 8.45
N LYS A 69 -5.69 11.39 7.60
CA LYS A 69 -6.08 11.06 6.24
C LYS A 69 -6.68 9.67 6.13
N VAL A 70 -6.12 8.65 6.78
CA VAL A 70 -6.47 7.23 6.59
C VAL A 70 -7.69 6.79 7.41
N LEU A 71 -7.93 7.38 8.59
CA LEU A 71 -8.89 6.86 9.58
C LEU A 71 -10.08 7.79 9.83
N SER A 72 -10.52 8.54 8.82
CA SER A 72 -11.61 9.52 8.94
C SER A 72 -13.01 8.90 9.08
N GLY A 73 -13.17 7.90 9.95
CA GLY A 73 -14.45 7.30 10.31
C GLY A 73 -14.29 6.31 11.46
N LYS A 74 -14.77 6.70 12.65
CA LYS A 74 -15.10 5.88 13.86
C LYS A 74 -14.16 4.73 14.29
N THR A 75 -12.97 4.56 13.71
CA THR A 75 -12.00 3.54 14.08
C THR A 75 -10.92 4.17 14.95
N SER A 76 -10.76 3.65 16.17
CA SER A 76 -9.84 4.14 17.21
C SER A 76 -8.36 3.82 16.97
N LEU A 77 -8.01 3.21 15.83
CA LEU A 77 -6.68 2.68 15.55
C LEU A 77 -5.70 3.77 15.12
N LYS A 78 -5.25 4.64 16.02
CA LYS A 78 -4.20 5.62 15.73
C LYS A 78 -2.85 4.91 15.53
N PHE A 79 -2.26 5.04 14.35
CA PHE A 79 -0.91 4.58 14.05
C PHE A 79 0.11 5.63 14.44
N ASP A 80 1.14 5.26 15.19
CA ASP A 80 2.22 6.15 15.63
C ASP A 80 3.57 5.56 15.20
N ILE A 81 4.16 6.15 14.13
CA ILE A 81 5.44 5.71 13.57
C ILE A 81 6.54 5.79 14.61
N SER A 82 6.59 6.90 15.37
CA SER A 82 7.57 7.12 16.42
C SER A 82 7.47 6.00 17.47
N LYS A 83 6.25 5.64 17.87
CA LYS A 83 6.02 4.54 18.82
C LYS A 83 6.46 3.18 18.26
N VAL A 84 6.18 2.89 16.98
CA VAL A 84 6.62 1.65 16.32
C VAL A 84 8.15 1.55 16.33
N ILE A 85 8.87 2.61 15.94
CA ILE A 85 10.35 2.63 15.93
C ILE A 85 10.91 2.46 17.35
N LEU A 86 10.31 3.11 18.35
CA LEU A 86 10.76 2.97 19.73
C LEU A 86 10.55 1.54 20.26
N ILE A 87 9.42 0.92 19.92
CA ILE A 87 9.15 -0.48 20.26
C ILE A 87 10.17 -1.40 19.57
N PHE A 88 10.50 -1.15 18.30
CA PHE A 88 11.51 -1.92 17.56
C PHE A 88 12.85 -1.97 18.27
N VAL A 89 13.40 -0.78 18.53
CA VAL A 89 14.74 -0.65 19.14
C VAL A 89 14.73 -1.24 20.55
N LYS A 90 13.64 -1.05 21.31
CA LYS A 90 13.50 -1.63 22.65
C LYS A 90 13.55 -3.16 22.62
N TRP A 91 12.85 -3.79 21.68
CA TRP A 91 12.82 -5.25 21.55
C TRP A 91 14.16 -5.81 21.05
N ILE A 92 14.81 -5.17 20.08
CA ILE A 92 16.16 -5.57 19.64
C ILE A 92 17.13 -5.55 20.82
N LEU A 93 17.20 -4.44 21.56
CA LEU A 93 18.13 -4.32 22.67
C LEU A 93 17.83 -5.35 23.76
N PHE A 94 16.54 -5.58 24.07
CA PHE A 94 16.14 -6.61 25.02
C PHE A 94 16.62 -8.00 24.59
N LEU A 95 16.43 -8.39 23.32
CA LEU A 95 16.88 -9.68 22.80
C LEU A 95 18.41 -9.80 22.86
N VAL A 96 19.16 -8.74 22.53
CA VAL A 96 20.63 -8.74 22.61
C VAL A 96 21.10 -9.03 24.04
N PHE A 97 20.53 -8.36 25.05
CA PHE A 97 20.89 -8.62 26.44
C PHE A 97 20.38 -9.98 26.94
N LEU A 98 19.27 -10.47 26.40
CA LEU A 98 18.76 -11.81 26.71
C LEU A 98 19.69 -12.91 26.17
N ILE A 99 20.23 -12.74 24.96
CA ILE A 99 21.24 -13.65 24.37
C ILE A 99 22.48 -13.65 25.25
N ALA A 100 23.03 -12.47 25.58
CA ALA A 100 24.21 -12.36 26.44
C ALA A 100 24.00 -13.00 27.82
N ALA A 101 22.82 -12.85 28.42
CA ALA A 101 22.46 -13.49 29.68
C ALA A 101 22.37 -15.02 29.55
N ALA A 102 21.76 -15.52 28.46
CA ALA A 102 21.67 -16.94 28.17
C ALA A 102 23.06 -17.56 27.93
N ASP A 103 23.97 -16.87 27.25
CA ASP A 103 25.34 -17.32 27.03
C ASP A 103 26.13 -17.40 28.35
N ILE A 104 26.00 -16.41 29.24
CA ILE A 104 26.60 -16.46 30.59
C ILE A 104 26.06 -17.65 31.38
N MET A 105 24.76 -17.93 31.26
CA MET A 105 24.09 -19.09 31.88
C MET A 105 24.47 -20.43 31.23
N LYS A 106 25.23 -20.42 30.11
CA LYS A 106 25.52 -21.57 29.27
C LYS A 106 24.26 -22.25 28.71
N TRP A 107 23.21 -21.47 28.48
CA TRP A 107 21.96 -21.92 27.88
C TRP A 107 22.01 -21.78 26.36
N GLU A 108 22.85 -22.60 25.72
CA GLU A 108 23.14 -22.52 24.29
C GLU A 108 21.88 -22.63 23.41
N ILE A 109 20.96 -23.55 23.75
CA ILE A 109 19.68 -23.67 23.02
C ILE A 109 18.87 -22.38 23.13
N VAL A 110 18.85 -21.73 24.30
CA VAL A 110 18.10 -20.50 24.51
C VAL A 110 18.74 -19.35 23.74
N SER A 111 20.07 -19.20 23.79
CA SER A 111 20.75 -18.11 23.08
C SER A 111 20.62 -18.26 21.55
N GLN A 112 20.70 -19.49 21.02
CA GLN A 112 20.46 -19.79 19.62
C GLN A 112 19.03 -19.47 19.18
N GLU A 113 18.01 -19.93 19.92
CA GLU A 113 16.60 -19.71 19.56
C GLU A 113 16.20 -18.23 19.70
N VAL A 114 16.73 -17.51 20.70
CA VAL A 114 16.54 -16.07 20.83
C VAL A 114 17.26 -15.33 19.69
N GLY A 115 18.43 -15.80 19.26
CA GLY A 115 19.12 -15.32 18.06
C GLY A 115 18.30 -15.49 16.79
N ASN A 116 17.67 -16.67 16.62
CA ASN A 116 16.74 -16.93 15.52
C ASN A 116 15.56 -15.96 15.54
N LEU A 117 14.97 -15.69 16.72
CA LEU A 117 13.90 -14.70 16.89
C LEU A 117 14.34 -13.28 16.49
N MET A 118 15.61 -12.92 16.74
CA MET A 118 16.17 -11.62 16.32
C MET A 118 16.14 -11.45 14.79
N HIS A 119 16.28 -12.52 14.00
CA HIS A 119 16.15 -12.47 12.54
C HIS A 119 14.70 -12.27 12.05
N TYR A 120 13.70 -12.67 12.84
CA TYR A 120 12.29 -12.42 12.52
C TYR A 120 11.85 -10.99 12.79
N LEU A 121 12.49 -10.32 13.75
CA LEU A 121 12.10 -8.96 14.15
C LEU A 121 12.18 -7.97 12.96
N PRO A 122 13.27 -7.87 12.19
CA PRO A 122 13.33 -7.00 11.00
C PRO A 122 12.23 -7.28 9.97
N LYS A 123 11.87 -8.54 9.75
CA LYS A 123 10.79 -8.96 8.83
C LYS A 123 9.44 -8.43 9.31
N LEU A 124 9.13 -8.62 10.59
CA LEU A 124 7.90 -8.11 11.21
C LEU A 124 7.80 -6.58 11.13
N PHE A 125 8.88 -5.86 11.40
CA PHE A 125 8.89 -4.41 11.30
C PHE A 125 8.78 -3.91 9.86
N SER A 126 9.40 -4.61 8.90
CA SER A 126 9.25 -4.33 7.47
C SER A 126 7.79 -4.49 7.02
N ALA A 127 7.12 -5.55 7.49
CA ALA A 127 5.70 -5.78 7.23
C ALA A 127 4.80 -4.64 7.77
N ILE A 128 5.03 -4.23 9.02
CA ILE A 128 4.29 -3.11 9.63
C ILE A 128 4.53 -1.82 8.85
N ALA A 129 5.79 -1.55 8.46
CA ALA A 129 6.13 -0.35 7.69
C ALA A 129 5.43 -0.34 6.32
N VAL A 130 5.48 -1.45 5.58
CA VAL A 130 4.80 -1.57 4.28
C VAL A 130 3.29 -1.48 4.43
N PHE A 131 2.71 -2.07 5.47
CA PHE A 131 1.29 -1.92 5.76
C PHE A 131 0.89 -0.46 5.98
N MET A 132 1.65 0.26 6.82
CA MET A 132 1.39 1.67 7.13
C MET A 132 1.53 2.57 5.90
N VAL A 133 2.65 2.45 5.17
CA VAL A 133 2.90 3.25 3.96
C VAL A 133 1.88 2.89 2.87
N GLY A 134 1.57 1.61 2.70
CA GLY A 134 0.55 1.17 1.77
C GLY A 134 -0.81 1.79 2.07
N LEU A 135 -1.30 1.72 3.31
CA LEU A 135 -2.60 2.28 3.67
C LEU A 135 -2.67 3.79 3.43
N TYR A 136 -1.56 4.51 3.65
CA TYR A 136 -1.45 5.92 3.28
C TYR A 136 -1.68 6.13 1.78
N ILE A 137 -0.98 5.36 0.94
CA ILE A 137 -1.09 5.42 -0.52
C ILE A 137 -2.52 5.06 -0.96
N ALA A 138 -3.09 3.98 -0.42
CA ALA A 138 -4.44 3.53 -0.75
C ALA A 138 -5.48 4.65 -0.49
N ASN A 139 -5.34 5.35 0.62
CA ASN A 139 -6.23 6.44 0.97
C ASN A 139 -5.96 7.72 0.13
N PHE A 140 -4.71 7.98 -0.23
CA PHE A 140 -4.39 9.04 -1.19
C PHE A 140 -5.10 8.78 -2.53
N VAL A 141 -5.00 7.55 -3.04
CA VAL A 141 -5.70 7.12 -4.27
C VAL A 141 -7.21 7.26 -4.14
N LYS A 142 -7.79 6.83 -3.00
CA LYS A 142 -9.23 7.04 -2.71
C LYS A 142 -9.66 8.50 -2.87
N LYS A 143 -8.88 9.42 -2.28
CA LYS A 143 -9.18 10.86 -2.33
C LYS A 143 -9.01 11.42 -3.73
N ALA A 144 -7.97 11.00 -4.46
CA ALA A 144 -7.75 11.39 -5.85
C ALA A 144 -8.92 10.96 -6.74
N ILE A 145 -9.32 9.69 -6.65
CA ILE A 145 -10.47 9.17 -7.41
C ILE A 145 -11.75 9.93 -7.07
N LYS A 146 -12.00 10.16 -5.77
CA LYS A 146 -13.18 10.92 -5.35
C LYS A 146 -13.15 12.35 -5.92
N GLY A 147 -12.01 13.04 -5.85
CA GLY A 147 -11.86 14.40 -6.38
C GLY A 147 -12.10 14.48 -7.88
N VAL A 148 -11.64 13.49 -8.65
CA VAL A 148 -11.93 13.40 -10.09
C VAL A 148 -13.43 13.22 -10.33
N PHE A 149 -14.08 12.27 -9.66
CA PHE A 149 -15.52 12.05 -9.84
C PHE A 149 -16.36 13.28 -9.45
N ASP A 150 -16.04 13.91 -8.31
CA ASP A 150 -16.73 15.10 -7.84
C ASP A 150 -16.54 16.28 -8.83
N SER A 151 -15.38 16.38 -9.51
CA SER A 151 -15.11 17.45 -10.49
C SER A 151 -15.91 17.34 -11.79
N PHE A 152 -16.36 16.13 -12.15
CA PHE A 152 -17.17 15.86 -13.34
C PHE A 152 -18.67 15.70 -13.01
N ASP A 153 -19.09 16.02 -11.78
CA ASP A 153 -20.45 15.78 -11.25
C ASP A 153 -20.94 14.33 -11.47
N LEU A 154 -20.00 13.37 -11.40
CA LEU A 154 -20.29 11.96 -11.64
C LEU A 154 -20.90 11.33 -10.39
N ARG A 155 -22.08 10.73 -10.55
CA ARG A 155 -22.72 9.94 -9.51
C ARG A 155 -21.86 8.71 -9.17
N GLY A 156 -21.85 8.33 -7.89
CA GLY A 156 -21.16 7.11 -7.43
C GLY A 156 -19.70 7.29 -7.00
N ALA A 157 -19.18 8.53 -6.96
CA ALA A 157 -17.83 8.86 -6.51
C ALA A 157 -17.40 8.13 -5.22
N LYS A 158 -18.29 8.11 -4.23
CA LYS A 158 -18.07 7.47 -2.92
C LYS A 158 -17.95 5.94 -3.03
N LEU A 159 -18.78 5.31 -3.86
CA LEU A 159 -18.78 3.85 -4.02
C LEU A 159 -17.48 3.41 -4.71
N VAL A 160 -17.15 4.00 -5.85
CA VAL A 160 -15.96 3.65 -6.64
C VAL A 160 -14.69 3.88 -5.83
N SER A 161 -14.51 5.07 -5.25
CA SER A 161 -13.33 5.38 -4.44
C SER A 161 -13.18 4.44 -3.24
N THR A 162 -14.28 4.03 -2.61
CA THR A 162 -14.26 3.10 -1.46
C THR A 162 -13.95 1.67 -1.88
N LEU A 163 -14.50 1.19 -2.99
CA LEU A 163 -14.17 -0.14 -3.53
C LEU A 163 -12.69 -0.24 -3.89
N VAL A 164 -12.17 0.76 -4.61
CA VAL A 164 -10.75 0.82 -4.98
C VAL A 164 -9.86 0.85 -3.73
N PHE A 165 -10.23 1.63 -2.71
CA PHE A 165 -9.52 1.63 -1.44
C PHE A 165 -9.42 0.23 -0.83
N TYR A 166 -10.53 -0.52 -0.75
CA TYR A 166 -10.52 -1.86 -0.17
C TYR A 166 -9.73 -2.86 -1.00
N ILE A 167 -9.76 -2.78 -2.33
CA ILE A 167 -8.91 -3.61 -3.21
C ILE A 167 -7.43 -3.34 -2.94
N ILE A 168 -7.02 -2.08 -2.92
CA ILE A 168 -5.63 -1.71 -2.65
C ILE A 168 -5.22 -2.12 -1.23
N ALA A 169 -6.06 -1.85 -0.23
CA ALA A 169 -5.81 -2.22 1.17
C ALA A 169 -5.66 -3.75 1.34
N PHE A 170 -6.47 -4.53 0.63
CA PHE A 170 -6.35 -5.99 0.61
C PHE A 170 -4.99 -6.42 0.05
N ILE A 171 -4.57 -5.87 -1.11
CA ILE A 171 -3.25 -6.16 -1.70
C ILE A 171 -2.12 -5.81 -0.73
N ILE A 172 -2.15 -4.62 -0.12
CA ILE A 172 -1.15 -4.19 0.87
C ILE A 172 -1.11 -5.14 2.06
N THR A 173 -2.27 -5.60 2.52
CA THR A 173 -2.35 -6.57 3.63
C THR A 173 -1.65 -7.87 3.24
N VAL A 174 -1.96 -8.43 2.07
CA VAL A 174 -1.30 -9.64 1.57
C VAL A 174 0.21 -9.43 1.41
N THR A 175 0.65 -8.29 0.88
CA THR A 175 2.07 -7.94 0.78
C THR A 175 2.74 -7.84 2.15
N ALA A 176 2.10 -7.20 3.13
CA ALA A 176 2.62 -7.08 4.47
C ALA A 176 2.73 -8.46 5.15
N LEU A 177 1.73 -9.33 4.98
CA LEU A 177 1.79 -10.71 5.48
C LEU A 177 2.96 -11.48 4.85
N ASN A 178 3.18 -11.33 3.54
CA ASN A 178 4.33 -11.94 2.86
C ASN A 178 5.66 -11.49 3.48
N GLN A 179 5.77 -10.20 3.77
CA GLN A 179 6.96 -9.60 4.34
C GLN A 179 7.19 -9.99 5.80
N ALA A 180 6.11 -10.33 6.53
CA ALA A 180 6.16 -10.91 7.87
C ALA A 180 6.63 -12.38 7.86
N GLY A 181 6.84 -12.99 6.69
CA GLY A 181 7.26 -14.38 6.53
C GLY A 181 6.10 -15.36 6.36
N ILE A 182 4.87 -14.88 6.17
CA ILE A 182 3.71 -15.74 5.90
C ILE A 182 3.70 -16.08 4.41
N GLU A 183 3.57 -17.37 4.09
CA GLU A 183 3.52 -17.81 2.70
C GLU A 183 2.16 -17.44 2.07
N THR A 184 2.15 -16.36 1.28
CA THR A 184 0.94 -15.84 0.65
C THR A 184 0.84 -16.16 -0.84
N VAL A 185 1.62 -17.13 -1.33
CA VAL A 185 1.72 -17.42 -2.78
C VAL A 185 0.35 -17.78 -3.36
N ILE A 186 -0.40 -18.66 -2.70
CA ILE A 186 -1.74 -19.07 -3.13
C ILE A 186 -2.69 -17.87 -3.16
N ILE A 187 -2.68 -17.04 -2.11
CA ILE A 187 -3.53 -15.84 -2.01
C ILE A 187 -3.19 -14.87 -3.14
N ARG A 188 -1.90 -14.59 -3.36
CA ARG A 188 -1.44 -13.65 -4.40
C ARG A 188 -1.80 -14.14 -5.80
N ASN A 189 -1.58 -15.41 -6.11
CA ASN A 189 -1.85 -15.96 -7.43
C ASN A 189 -3.35 -15.91 -7.74
N ASN A 190 -4.20 -16.38 -6.83
CA ASN A 190 -5.65 -16.34 -7.01
C ASN A 190 -6.17 -14.90 -7.09
N THR A 191 -5.66 -14.00 -6.26
CA THR A 191 -6.03 -12.57 -6.31
C THR A 191 -5.64 -11.94 -7.64
N THR A 192 -4.44 -12.23 -8.14
CA THR A 192 -3.96 -11.71 -9.44
C THR A 192 -4.81 -12.24 -10.58
N LEU A 193 -5.20 -13.52 -10.56
CA LEU A 193 -6.08 -14.11 -11.57
C LEU A 193 -7.49 -13.48 -11.53
N ILE A 194 -8.08 -13.34 -10.34
CA ILE A 194 -9.42 -12.77 -10.17
C ILE A 194 -9.44 -11.29 -10.58
N LEU A 195 -8.53 -10.48 -10.05
CA LEU A 195 -8.45 -9.05 -10.38
C LEU A 195 -8.02 -8.83 -11.83
N GLY A 196 -7.06 -9.62 -12.32
CA GLY A 196 -6.61 -9.57 -13.71
C GLY A 196 -7.74 -9.91 -14.68
N GLY A 197 -8.52 -10.96 -14.40
CA GLY A 197 -9.72 -11.32 -15.17
C GLY A 197 -10.78 -10.23 -15.13
N PHE A 198 -11.06 -9.65 -13.96
CA PHE A 198 -12.01 -8.55 -13.82
C PHE A 198 -11.56 -7.30 -14.60
N VAL A 199 -10.30 -6.89 -14.45
CA VAL A 199 -9.73 -5.74 -15.18
C VAL A 199 -9.75 -6.00 -16.68
N ALA A 200 -9.42 -7.21 -17.13
CA ALA A 200 -9.49 -7.58 -18.53
C ALA A 200 -10.93 -7.50 -19.08
N ALA A 201 -11.92 -7.99 -18.32
CA ALA A 201 -13.32 -7.89 -18.72
C ALA A 201 -13.79 -6.43 -18.84
N VAL A 202 -13.44 -5.57 -17.87
CA VAL A 202 -13.74 -4.13 -17.91
C VAL A 202 -13.04 -3.45 -19.08
N ALA A 203 -11.75 -3.76 -19.30
CA ALA A 203 -10.97 -3.20 -20.40
C ALA A 203 -11.55 -3.58 -21.77
N ILE A 204 -11.95 -4.84 -21.96
CA ILE A 204 -12.59 -5.31 -23.19
C ILE A 204 -13.96 -4.67 -23.38
N SER A 205 -14.79 -4.64 -22.34
CA SER A 205 -16.13 -4.03 -22.38
C SER A 205 -16.04 -2.55 -22.75
N PHE A 206 -15.15 -1.80 -22.10
CA PHE A 206 -14.95 -0.39 -22.39
C PHE A 206 -14.30 -0.16 -23.75
N GLY A 207 -13.29 -0.95 -24.13
CA GLY A 207 -12.60 -0.83 -25.41
C GLY A 207 -13.54 -1.09 -26.60
N LEU A 208 -14.39 -2.11 -26.50
CA LEU A 208 -15.40 -2.39 -27.53
C LEU A 208 -16.55 -1.37 -27.49
N GLY A 209 -17.02 -0.97 -26.31
CA GLY A 209 -18.15 -0.04 -26.16
C GLY A 209 -17.82 1.43 -26.49
N SER A 210 -16.56 1.84 -26.38
CA SER A 210 -16.12 3.22 -26.69
C SER A 210 -15.57 3.40 -28.10
N LYS A 211 -15.45 2.31 -28.88
CA LYS A 211 -14.83 2.31 -30.21
C LYS A 211 -15.42 3.39 -31.14
N ASP A 212 -16.74 3.50 -31.19
CA ASP A 212 -17.42 4.43 -32.11
C ASP A 212 -17.23 5.89 -31.68
N ILE A 213 -17.32 6.16 -30.38
CA ILE A 213 -17.07 7.51 -29.82
C ILE A 213 -15.64 7.95 -30.13
N VAL A 214 -14.66 7.08 -29.92
CA VAL A 214 -13.25 7.38 -30.24
C VAL A 214 -13.06 7.62 -31.74
N LYS A 215 -13.71 6.82 -32.59
CA LYS A 215 -13.69 7.02 -34.05
C LYS A 215 -14.23 8.39 -34.45
N ASP A 216 -15.31 8.85 -33.82
CA ASP A 216 -15.92 10.15 -34.11
C ASP A 216 -15.12 11.34 -33.57
N ILE A 217 -14.45 11.19 -32.42
CA ILE A 217 -13.48 12.19 -31.93
C ILE A 217 -12.32 12.36 -32.92
N ILE A 218 -11.79 11.25 -33.45
CA ILE A 218 -10.72 11.28 -34.46
C ILE A 218 -11.22 11.99 -35.73
N ARG A 219 -12.42 11.64 -36.22
CA ARG A 219 -13.06 12.30 -37.38
C ARG A 219 -13.22 13.81 -37.17
N THR A 220 -13.56 14.23 -35.96
CA THR A 220 -13.68 15.67 -35.61
C THR A 220 -12.36 16.41 -35.77
N SER A 221 -11.25 15.80 -35.36
CA SER A 221 -9.92 16.40 -35.58
C SER A 221 -9.61 16.59 -37.07
N TYR A 222 -10.00 15.65 -37.93
CA TYR A 222 -9.86 15.78 -39.39
C TYR A 222 -10.82 16.82 -39.98
N ALA A 223 -12.08 16.85 -39.54
CA ALA A 223 -13.08 17.81 -39.99
C ALA A 223 -12.63 19.26 -39.70
N ARG A 224 -12.08 19.51 -38.50
CA ARG A 224 -11.53 20.83 -38.11
C ARG A 224 -10.32 21.28 -38.94
N LYS A 225 -9.61 20.36 -39.58
CA LYS A 225 -8.52 20.68 -40.51
C LYS A 225 -9.04 20.95 -41.93
N LYS A 226 -10.15 20.33 -42.32
CA LYS A 226 -10.71 20.41 -43.67
C LYS A 226 -11.67 21.58 -43.86
N PHE A 227 -12.44 21.92 -42.84
CA PHE A 227 -13.47 22.96 -42.88
C PHE A 227 -13.14 24.11 -41.94
N LYS A 228 -13.50 25.33 -42.33
CA LYS A 228 -13.30 26.56 -41.55
C LYS A 228 -14.64 27.19 -41.20
N ILE A 229 -14.71 27.77 -39.99
CA ILE A 229 -15.86 28.59 -39.59
C ILE A 229 -16.00 29.77 -40.57
N GLY A 230 -17.23 30.05 -41.01
CA GLY A 230 -17.54 31.06 -42.01
C GLY A 230 -17.56 30.56 -43.46
N GLN A 231 -17.14 29.31 -43.76
CA GLN A 231 -17.28 28.76 -45.11
C GLN A 231 -18.76 28.48 -45.44
N LYS A 232 -19.15 28.79 -46.68
CA LYS A 232 -20.44 28.32 -47.21
C LYS A 232 -20.32 26.87 -47.67
N VAL A 233 -21.23 26.06 -47.18
CA VAL A 233 -21.30 24.64 -47.48
C VAL A 233 -22.72 24.25 -47.85
N THR A 234 -22.83 23.29 -48.75
CA THR A 234 -24.08 22.62 -49.07
C THR A 234 -23.97 21.17 -48.63
N TYR A 235 -24.86 20.79 -47.70
CA TYR A 235 -25.00 19.42 -47.24
C TYR A 235 -26.37 18.90 -47.68
N LYS A 236 -26.35 17.87 -48.54
CA LYS A 236 -27.54 17.38 -49.27
C LYS A 236 -28.17 18.51 -50.08
N ASN A 237 -29.36 18.96 -49.69
CA ASN A 237 -30.11 20.02 -50.39
C ASN A 237 -30.21 21.30 -49.56
N VAL A 238 -29.44 21.42 -48.48
CA VAL A 238 -29.48 22.57 -47.59
C VAL A 238 -28.16 23.32 -47.65
N SER A 239 -28.22 24.57 -48.08
CA SER A 239 -27.08 25.48 -48.12
C SER A 239 -27.06 26.37 -46.89
N GLY A 240 -25.87 26.59 -46.35
CA GLY A 240 -25.68 27.45 -45.19
C GLY A 240 -24.23 27.80 -44.96
N THR A 241 -23.95 28.50 -43.87
CA THR A 241 -22.59 28.89 -43.46
C THR A 241 -22.21 28.13 -42.21
N ILE A 242 -20.99 27.60 -42.14
CA ILE A 242 -20.49 26.94 -40.94
C ILE A 242 -20.39 27.97 -39.82
N GLU A 243 -21.21 27.81 -38.79
CA GLU A 243 -21.29 28.67 -37.62
C GLU A 243 -20.31 28.19 -36.54
N ALA A 244 -20.28 26.87 -36.29
CA ALA A 244 -19.37 26.27 -35.32
C ALA A 244 -18.96 24.83 -35.67
N LEU A 245 -17.80 24.43 -35.14
CA LEU A 245 -17.29 23.06 -35.16
C LEU A 245 -17.13 22.57 -33.72
N GLU A 246 -18.23 22.04 -33.19
CA GLU A 246 -18.36 21.45 -31.85
C GLU A 246 -17.51 20.18 -31.72
N SER A 247 -17.60 19.48 -30.58
CA SER A 247 -16.79 18.28 -30.32
C SER A 247 -17.23 17.05 -31.11
N LEU A 248 -18.50 16.99 -31.55
CA LEU A 248 -19.05 15.86 -32.32
C LEU A 248 -20.00 16.29 -33.44
N THR A 249 -20.29 17.59 -33.58
CA THR A 249 -21.21 18.15 -34.56
C THR A 249 -20.57 19.32 -35.31
N MET A 250 -21.08 19.57 -36.52
CA MET A 250 -20.88 20.82 -37.23
C MET A 250 -22.23 21.53 -37.29
N ASP A 251 -22.20 22.79 -36.92
CA ASP A 251 -23.36 23.64 -36.80
C ASP A 251 -23.38 24.56 -38.02
N ILE A 252 -24.41 24.40 -38.86
CA ILE A 252 -24.56 25.10 -40.13
C ILE A 252 -25.74 26.06 -40.02
N ARG A 253 -25.50 27.35 -40.18
CA ARG A 253 -26.54 28.38 -40.22
C ARG A 253 -27.19 28.42 -41.60
N THR A 254 -28.47 28.09 -41.63
CA THR A 254 -29.32 28.07 -42.83
C THR A 254 -30.38 29.16 -42.74
N GLU A 255 -31.10 29.44 -43.83
CA GLU A 255 -32.23 30.39 -43.81
C GLU A 255 -33.39 29.93 -42.90
N GLN A 256 -33.52 28.62 -42.67
CA GLN A 256 -34.58 28.01 -41.88
C GLN A 256 -34.22 27.88 -40.38
N GLY A 257 -32.95 28.09 -40.02
CA GLY A 257 -32.47 27.93 -38.65
C GLY A 257 -31.09 27.28 -38.55
N LEU A 258 -30.78 26.74 -37.35
CA LEU A 258 -29.53 26.03 -37.07
C LEU A 258 -29.66 24.57 -37.49
N LEU A 259 -28.82 24.11 -38.41
CA LEU A 259 -28.71 22.71 -38.76
C LEU A 259 -27.51 22.10 -38.04
N VAL A 260 -27.76 21.24 -37.05
CA VAL A 260 -26.74 20.51 -36.30
C VAL A 260 -26.50 19.16 -36.95
N VAL A 261 -25.33 18.96 -37.55
CA VAL A 261 -24.99 17.73 -38.29
C VAL A 261 -23.87 16.97 -37.58
N PRO A 262 -24.06 15.68 -37.22
CA PRO A 262 -23.00 14.86 -36.65
C PRO A 262 -21.80 14.74 -37.61
N ILE A 263 -20.59 14.92 -37.07
CA ILE A 263 -19.36 14.92 -37.88
C ILE A 263 -19.15 13.59 -38.60
N HIS A 264 -19.58 12.47 -38.00
CA HIS A 264 -19.45 11.17 -38.65
C HIS A 264 -20.19 11.13 -40.00
N LYS A 265 -21.35 11.80 -40.13
CA LYS A 265 -22.11 11.88 -41.39
C LYS A 265 -21.41 12.77 -42.40
N ILE A 266 -20.88 13.90 -41.95
CA ILE A 266 -20.13 14.85 -42.77
C ILE A 266 -18.89 14.21 -43.39
N MET A 267 -18.26 13.31 -42.66
CA MET A 267 -17.02 12.66 -43.12
C MET A 267 -17.27 11.38 -43.93
N GLU A 268 -18.49 10.86 -43.94
CA GLU A 268 -18.91 9.71 -44.74
C GLU A 268 -19.66 10.11 -46.01
N GLU A 269 -20.31 11.28 -46.02
CA GLU A 269 -21.10 11.80 -47.13
C GLU A 269 -20.38 12.94 -47.87
N GLU A 270 -20.87 13.28 -49.07
CA GLU A 270 -20.34 14.39 -49.86
C GLU A 270 -20.82 15.73 -49.29
N ILE A 271 -19.88 16.66 -49.11
CA ILE A 271 -20.14 18.08 -48.83
C ILE A 271 -19.50 18.91 -49.91
N LEU A 272 -20.29 19.82 -50.48
CA LEU A 272 -19.83 20.79 -51.45
C LEU A 272 -19.48 22.10 -50.73
N VAL A 273 -18.25 22.57 -50.90
CA VAL A 273 -17.77 23.85 -50.37
C VAL A 273 -17.85 24.87 -51.50
N THR A 274 -18.71 25.88 -51.35
CA THR A 274 -19.12 26.76 -52.45
C THR A 274 -18.33 28.07 -52.51
N GLU A 275 -17.73 28.50 -51.39
CA GLU A 275 -16.86 29.67 -51.32
C GLU A 275 -15.72 29.42 -50.33
N ASP A 276 -14.47 29.53 -50.80
CA ASP A 276 -13.32 29.70 -49.92
C ASP A 276 -13.27 31.17 -49.48
N SER A 277 -13.40 31.42 -48.18
CA SER A 277 -12.99 32.70 -47.61
C SER A 277 -11.54 32.94 -48.01
N LYS A 278 -11.32 33.94 -48.88
CA LYS A 278 -10.01 34.58 -49.01
C LYS A 278 -9.55 35.10 -47.66
#